data_AF-A0A3D1IIT2-F1
#
_entry.id   AF-A0A3D1IIT2-F1
#
_cell.length_a   1.000
_cell.length_b   1.000
_cell.length_c   1.000
_cell.angle_alpha   90.00
_cell.angle_beta   90.00
_cell.angle_gamma   90.00
#
_symmetry.space_group_name_H-M   'P 1'
#
loop_
_entity.id
_entity.type
_entity.pdbx_description
1 polymer ?
#
loop_
_entity_poly.entity_id
_entity_poly.type
_entity_poly.pdbx_seq_one_letter_code
_entity_poly.pdbx_strand_id
1 'polypeptide(L)'
;MTNDHQPESAAARDDDLALVLVGGGARAAYQVGFLRALVKKHPAIRLPIITGTSAGAINAAYLASQVGPLSEAVDGLVQLWRRQRVDQVFRVDGRSLLGLVARWGLRLISGGGSLAPQVRGLLDTSPLRRFLEHALQPTDNGEFVGIARNIAACRLRALAITTSSYTTGRSVVWVQGTDIENWERQNRRSRKT
;
A
#
# COMPACT_ATOMS: atom_id res chain seq x y z
N MET A 1 -5.29 46.86 26.64
CA MET A 1 -4.21 46.15 25.93
C MET A 1 -4.53 44.66 25.98
N THR A 2 -5.32 44.20 25.02
CA THR A 2 -5.68 42.79 24.83
C THR A 2 -4.54 42.12 24.08
N ASN A 3 -3.88 41.17 24.71
CA ASN A 3 -2.81 40.40 24.08
C ASN A 3 -3.46 39.38 23.15
N ASP A 4 -3.43 39.67 21.86
CA ASP A 4 -3.97 38.82 20.80
C ASP A 4 -2.99 37.66 20.58
N HIS A 5 -3.25 36.50 21.21
CA HIS A 5 -2.57 35.26 20.86
C HIS A 5 -3.15 34.76 19.53
N GLN A 6 -2.67 35.32 18.41
CA GLN A 6 -2.77 34.64 17.14
C GLN A 6 -2.04 33.29 17.26
N PRO A 7 -2.68 32.15 16.93
CA PRO A 7 -1.94 30.91 16.81
C PRO A 7 -0.98 31.08 15.63
N GLU A 8 0.33 31.02 15.89
CA GLU A 8 1.31 30.77 14.85
C GLU A 8 0.80 29.58 14.04
N SER A 9 0.50 29.82 12.75
CA SER A 9 0.24 28.76 11.80
C SER A 9 1.47 27.86 11.80
N ALA A 10 1.37 26.73 12.52
CA ALA A 10 2.42 25.75 12.64
C ALA A 10 2.85 25.34 11.23
N ALA A 11 3.94 25.92 10.74
CA ALA A 11 4.64 25.42 9.59
C ALA A 11 4.88 23.94 9.90
N ALA A 12 4.27 23.04 9.13
CA ALA A 12 4.36 21.61 9.36
C ALA A 12 5.83 21.28 9.60
N ARG A 13 6.16 20.75 10.77
CA ARG A 13 7.52 20.30 11.04
C ARG A 13 7.84 19.31 9.91
N ASP A 14 9.05 19.31 9.37
CA ASP A 14 9.45 18.39 8.30
C ASP A 14 9.16 16.90 8.63
N ASP A 15 8.84 16.61 9.91
CA ASP A 15 8.48 15.31 10.46
C ASP A 15 6.97 14.95 10.42
N ASP A 16 6.11 15.84 9.91
CA ASP A 16 4.64 15.65 9.84
C ASP A 16 4.12 15.40 8.41
N LEU A 17 4.98 15.42 7.39
CA LEU A 17 4.55 15.23 6.01
C LEU A 17 4.14 13.77 5.74
N ALA A 18 2.92 13.59 5.21
CA ALA A 18 2.36 12.29 4.88
C ALA A 18 2.25 12.05 3.37
N LEU A 19 2.71 10.88 2.93
CA LEU A 19 2.49 10.34 1.59
C LEU A 19 1.33 9.35 1.59
N VAL A 20 0.29 9.64 0.81
CA VAL A 20 -0.91 8.78 0.66
C VAL A 20 -0.92 8.13 -0.72
N LEU A 21 -0.78 6.81 -0.76
CA LEU A 21 -0.72 6.02 -2.00
C LEU A 21 -2.01 5.22 -2.19
N VAL A 22 -2.88 5.75 -3.03
CA VAL A 22 -4.20 5.14 -3.31
C VAL A 22 -4.08 3.87 -4.16
N GLY A 23 -5.14 3.05 -4.13
CA GLY A 23 -5.26 1.87 -4.99
C GLY A 23 -5.50 2.25 -6.46
N GLY A 24 -5.00 1.42 -7.38
CA GLY A 24 -5.20 1.67 -8.82
C GLY A 24 -4.66 0.58 -9.75
N GLY A 25 -4.29 -0.60 -9.23
CA GLY A 25 -3.64 -1.64 -10.00
C GLY A 25 -2.35 -1.14 -10.65
N ALA A 26 -2.16 -1.43 -11.94
CA ALA A 26 -0.99 -0.99 -12.71
C ALA A 26 -0.79 0.53 -12.73
N ARG A 27 -1.85 1.33 -12.51
CA ARG A 27 -1.74 2.80 -12.44
C ARG A 27 -0.94 3.30 -11.23
N ALA A 28 -0.63 2.44 -10.25
CA ALA A 28 0.29 2.79 -9.18
C ALA A 28 1.70 3.13 -9.71
N ALA A 29 2.06 2.73 -10.94
CA ALA A 29 3.28 3.20 -11.61
C ALA A 29 3.32 4.72 -11.84
N TYR A 30 2.17 5.39 -12.02
CA TYR A 30 2.13 6.85 -12.13
C TYR A 30 2.55 7.54 -10.83
N GLN A 31 2.19 6.95 -9.67
CA GLN A 31 2.64 7.45 -8.36
C GLN A 31 4.16 7.42 -8.27
N VAL A 32 4.80 6.36 -8.78
CA VAL A 32 6.26 6.23 -8.81
C VAL A 32 6.89 7.26 -9.75
N GLY A 33 6.29 7.49 -10.92
CA GLY A 33 6.72 8.56 -11.83
C GLY A 33 6.67 9.94 -11.17
N PHE A 34 5.59 10.24 -10.45
CA PHE A 34 5.45 11.46 -9.67
C PHE A 34 6.52 11.57 -8.58
N LEU A 35 6.70 10.51 -7.78
CA LEU A 35 7.72 10.49 -6.72
C LEU A 35 9.12 10.72 -7.28
N ARG A 36 9.44 10.16 -8.44
CA ARG A 36 10.74 10.35 -9.10
C ARG A 36 10.97 11.81 -9.49
N ALA A 37 9.95 12.49 -10.01
CA ALA A 37 10.04 13.90 -10.30
C ALA A 37 10.13 14.75 -9.02
N LEU A 38 9.38 14.38 -7.98
CA LEU A 38 9.35 15.05 -6.69
C LEU A 38 10.72 15.03 -6.00
N VAL A 39 11.32 13.85 -5.85
CA VAL A 39 12.64 13.71 -5.18
C VAL A 39 13.77 14.36 -5.98
N LYS A 40 13.65 14.41 -7.33
CA LYS A 40 14.60 15.13 -8.17
C LYS A 40 14.51 16.64 -7.96
N LYS A 41 13.30 17.17 -7.82
CA LYS A 41 13.05 18.61 -7.61
C LYS A 41 13.32 19.04 -6.16
N HIS A 42 13.08 18.15 -5.21
CA HIS A 42 13.25 18.39 -3.78
C HIS A 42 14.10 17.27 -3.14
N PRO A 43 15.43 17.27 -3.32
CA PRO A 43 16.30 16.18 -2.83
C PRO A 43 16.29 15.98 -1.31
N ALA A 44 15.98 17.04 -0.56
CA ALA A 44 15.90 17.01 0.90
C ALA A 44 14.50 16.65 1.44
N ILE A 45 13.51 16.38 0.58
CA ILE A 45 12.15 16.06 1.04
C ILE A 45 12.15 14.79 1.89
N ARG A 46 11.44 14.85 3.03
CA ARG A 46 11.23 13.70 3.92
C ARG A 46 9.76 13.30 3.89
N LEU A 47 9.50 12.00 3.90
CA LEU A 47 8.15 11.42 3.90
C LEU A 47 8.01 10.46 5.10
N PRO A 48 8.03 11.00 6.33
CA PRO A 48 8.06 10.22 7.57
C PRO A 48 6.76 9.43 7.80
N ILE A 49 5.65 9.80 7.18
CA ILE A 49 4.39 9.09 7.31
C ILE A 49 4.00 8.56 5.93
N ILE A 50 3.86 7.25 5.80
CA ILE A 50 3.49 6.61 4.53
C ILE A 50 2.24 5.76 4.75
N THR A 51 1.26 5.91 3.86
CA THR A 51 0.07 5.06 3.88
C THR A 51 -0.29 4.56 2.49
N GLY A 52 -0.79 3.33 2.40
CA GLY A 52 -1.09 2.70 1.13
C GLY A 52 -2.29 1.76 1.16
N THR A 53 -2.99 1.69 0.03
CA THR A 53 -4.12 0.78 -0.18
C THR A 53 -3.95 0.01 -1.49
N SER A 54 -4.18 -1.31 -1.48
CA SER A 54 -4.08 -2.17 -2.68
C SER A 54 -2.71 -2.02 -3.38
N ALA A 55 -2.64 -1.70 -4.67
CA ALA A 55 -1.37 -1.49 -5.38
C ALA A 55 -0.51 -0.35 -4.78
N GLY A 56 -1.14 0.67 -4.18
CA GLY A 56 -0.43 1.71 -3.44
C GLY A 56 0.22 1.20 -2.14
N ALA A 57 -0.32 0.14 -1.54
CA ALA A 57 0.28 -0.53 -0.39
C ALA A 57 1.62 -1.19 -0.73
N ILE A 58 1.78 -1.67 -1.97
CA ILE A 58 3.04 -2.25 -2.46
C ILE A 58 4.13 -1.17 -2.48
N ASN A 59 3.82 -0.01 -3.07
CA ASN A 59 4.71 1.15 -3.09
C ASN A 59 5.02 1.64 -1.67
N ALA A 60 4.00 1.72 -0.81
CA ALA A 60 4.16 2.17 0.58
C ALA A 60 5.08 1.25 1.38
N ALA A 61 4.84 -0.06 1.31
CA ALA A 61 5.66 -1.06 2.00
C ALA A 61 7.11 -1.04 1.51
N TYR A 62 7.32 -0.95 0.19
CA TYR A 62 8.66 -0.87 -0.40
C TYR A 62 9.41 0.38 0.07
N LEU A 63 8.79 1.57 -0.03
CA LEU A 63 9.43 2.82 0.41
C LEU A 63 9.76 2.77 1.90
N ALA A 64 8.84 2.25 2.72
CA ALA A 64 9.05 2.12 4.15
C ALA A 64 10.15 1.10 4.51
N SER A 65 10.37 0.07 3.69
CA SER A 65 11.40 -0.95 3.93
C SER A 65 12.80 -0.55 3.49
N GLN A 66 12.97 0.43 2.60
CA GLN A 66 14.31 0.76 2.10
C GLN A 66 15.12 1.56 3.12
N VAL A 67 16.29 1.02 3.48
CA VAL A 67 17.27 1.70 4.32
C VAL A 67 18.22 2.46 3.40
N GLY A 68 18.05 3.78 3.31
CA GLY A 68 18.89 4.64 2.46
C GLY A 68 18.19 5.94 2.04
N PRO A 69 18.78 6.69 1.08
CA PRO A 69 18.17 7.88 0.51
C PRO A 69 16.84 7.58 -0.18
N LEU A 70 15.87 8.47 -0.03
CA LEU A 70 14.55 8.33 -0.66
C LEU A 70 14.64 8.25 -2.20
N SER A 71 15.60 8.96 -2.81
CA SER A 71 15.85 8.91 -4.25
C SER A 71 16.20 7.50 -4.74
N GLU A 72 17.05 6.79 -4.01
CA GLU A 72 17.44 5.41 -4.34
C GLU A 72 16.25 4.44 -4.19
N ALA A 73 15.45 4.62 -3.13
CA ALA A 73 14.23 3.85 -2.95
C ALA A 73 13.23 4.07 -4.10
N VAL A 74 13.07 5.32 -4.55
CA VAL A 74 12.21 5.64 -5.69
C VAL A 74 12.75 5.07 -7.00
N ASP A 75 14.05 5.14 -7.25
CA ASP A 75 14.65 4.52 -8.44
C ASP A 75 14.51 2.98 -8.42
N GLY A 76 14.63 2.36 -7.24
CA GLY A 76 14.31 0.94 -7.04
C GLY A 76 12.86 0.60 -7.41
N LEU A 77 11.90 1.43 -6.97
CA LEU A 77 10.51 1.31 -7.39
C LEU A 77 10.34 1.46 -8.90
N VAL A 78 11.02 2.41 -9.53
CA VAL A 78 10.96 2.58 -11.00
C VAL A 78 11.37 1.30 -11.71
N GLN A 79 12.45 0.65 -11.26
CA GLN A 79 12.90 -0.62 -11.82
C GLN A 79 11.89 -1.74 -11.58
N LEU A 80 11.34 -1.81 -10.37
CA LEU A 80 10.32 -2.79 -9.99
C LEU A 80 9.08 -2.71 -10.89
N TRP A 81 8.58 -1.50 -11.14
CA TRP A 81 7.44 -1.27 -12.03
C TRP A 81 7.76 -1.47 -13.51
N ARG A 82 8.97 -1.12 -13.96
CA ARG A 82 9.41 -1.36 -15.35
C ARG A 82 9.55 -2.84 -15.70
N ARG A 83 9.87 -3.68 -14.71
CA ARG A 83 10.02 -5.13 -14.89
C ARG A 83 8.68 -5.87 -14.84
N GLN A 84 7.58 -5.20 -14.49
CA GLN A 84 6.26 -5.82 -14.44
C GLN A 84 5.80 -6.27 -15.82
N ARG A 85 5.54 -7.57 -15.95
CA ARG A 85 4.78 -8.13 -17.06
C ARG A 85 3.41 -8.58 -16.55
N VAL A 86 2.38 -8.51 -17.41
CA VAL A 86 1.00 -8.89 -17.04
C VAL A 86 0.92 -10.32 -16.49
N ASP A 87 1.76 -11.23 -16.99
CA ASP A 87 1.89 -12.62 -16.55
C ASP A 87 2.44 -12.80 -15.12
N GLN A 88 3.04 -11.77 -14.53
CA GLN A 88 3.57 -11.79 -13.16
C GLN A 88 2.54 -11.39 -12.09
N VAL A 89 1.44 -10.74 -12.50
CA VAL A 89 0.36 -10.31 -11.59
C VAL A 89 -0.84 -11.24 -11.65
N PHE A 90 -1.13 -11.79 -12.83
CA PHE A 90 -2.19 -12.79 -13.04
C PHE A 90 -1.67 -13.88 -13.99
N ARG A 91 -1.89 -15.17 -13.68
CA ARG A 91 -1.84 -16.21 -14.72
C ARG A 91 -3.03 -15.99 -15.65
N VAL A 92 -2.78 -15.31 -16.76
CA VAL A 92 -3.78 -15.10 -17.80
C VAL A 92 -3.81 -16.32 -18.70
N ASP A 93 -4.37 -17.43 -18.19
CA ASP A 93 -4.94 -18.42 -19.09
C ASP A 93 -6.21 -17.78 -19.65
N GLY A 94 -6.26 -17.48 -20.96
CA GLY A 94 -7.41 -16.81 -21.58
C GLY A 94 -8.76 -17.50 -21.32
N ARG A 95 -8.73 -18.80 -21.01
CA ARG A 95 -9.88 -19.60 -20.57
C ARG A 95 -10.38 -19.24 -19.16
N SER A 96 -9.47 -18.88 -18.25
CA SER A 96 -9.79 -18.49 -16.86
C SER A 96 -10.43 -17.10 -16.78
N LEU A 97 -9.99 -16.14 -17.62
CA LEU A 97 -10.63 -14.83 -17.76
C LEU A 97 -12.00 -14.94 -18.42
N LEU A 98 -12.14 -15.74 -19.49
CA LEU A 98 -13.43 -15.97 -20.14
C LEU A 98 -14.42 -16.65 -19.19
N GLY A 99 -13.97 -17.63 -18.41
CA GLY A 99 -14.78 -18.26 -17.35
C GLY A 99 -15.11 -17.31 -16.19
N LEU A 100 -14.29 -16.31 -15.92
CA LEU A 100 -14.59 -15.25 -14.95
C LEU A 100 -15.73 -14.37 -15.48
N VAL A 101 -15.57 -13.82 -16.69
CA VAL A 101 -16.56 -12.95 -17.34
C VAL A 101 -17.90 -13.68 -17.55
N ALA A 102 -17.87 -14.95 -17.96
CA ALA A 102 -19.08 -15.76 -18.11
C ALA A 102 -19.80 -16.00 -16.77
N ARG A 103 -19.06 -16.22 -15.67
CA ARG A 103 -19.66 -16.38 -14.32
C ARG A 103 -20.24 -15.08 -13.77
N TRP A 104 -19.62 -13.94 -14.06
CA TRP A 104 -20.20 -12.62 -13.75
C TRP A 104 -21.44 -12.34 -14.59
N GLY A 105 -21.40 -12.65 -15.89
CA GLY A 105 -22.57 -12.58 -16.78
C GLY A 105 -23.72 -13.44 -16.28
N LEU A 106 -23.46 -14.69 -15.89
CA LEU A 106 -24.48 -15.57 -15.33
C LEU A 106 -25.05 -15.05 -14.01
N ARG A 107 -24.23 -14.50 -13.10
CA ARG A 107 -24.71 -13.94 -11.82
C ARG A 107 -25.59 -12.71 -11.99
N LEU A 108 -25.30 -11.88 -12.99
CA LEU A 108 -26.12 -10.72 -13.34
C LEU A 108 -27.44 -11.15 -13.99
N ILE A 109 -27.42 -12.18 -14.84
CA ILE A 109 -28.62 -12.76 -15.45
C ILE A 109 -29.47 -13.52 -14.43
N SER A 110 -28.86 -14.15 -13.41
CA SER A 110 -29.54 -14.96 -12.40
C SER A 110 -30.04 -14.17 -11.17
N GLY A 111 -30.01 -12.83 -11.20
CA GLY A 111 -30.52 -11.97 -10.12
C GLY A 111 -29.85 -12.18 -8.76
N GLY A 112 -28.62 -12.67 -8.70
CA GLY A 112 -27.91 -12.92 -7.43
C GLY A 112 -28.38 -14.14 -6.62
N GLY A 113 -29.16 -15.05 -7.21
CA GLY A 113 -29.62 -16.28 -6.54
C GLY A 113 -28.50 -17.25 -6.09
N SER A 114 -28.84 -18.11 -5.13
CA SER A 114 -27.99 -19.08 -4.41
C SER A 114 -27.36 -20.20 -5.26
N LEU A 115 -27.61 -20.23 -6.57
CA LEU A 115 -27.04 -21.22 -7.51
C LEU A 115 -25.62 -20.87 -7.98
N ALA A 116 -25.08 -19.72 -7.59
CA ALA A 116 -23.75 -19.32 -8.02
C ALA A 116 -22.66 -19.75 -7.03
N PRO A 117 -21.59 -20.44 -7.48
CA PRO A 117 -20.62 -21.10 -6.61
C PRO A 117 -19.98 -20.15 -5.59
N GLN A 118 -19.78 -20.65 -4.37
CA GLN A 118 -19.17 -19.91 -3.26
C GLN A 118 -17.66 -19.80 -3.50
N VAL A 119 -17.17 -18.64 -3.91
CA VAL A 119 -15.76 -18.50 -4.31
C VAL A 119 -14.90 -18.04 -3.13
N ARG A 120 -14.14 -18.98 -2.54
CA ARG A 120 -12.97 -18.65 -1.73
C ARG A 120 -11.80 -18.37 -2.69
N GLY A 121 -11.51 -17.09 -2.92
CA GLY A 121 -10.38 -16.64 -3.76
C GLY A 121 -10.63 -16.84 -5.26
N LEU A 122 -11.00 -15.75 -5.94
CA LEU A 122 -11.42 -15.80 -7.35
C LEU A 122 -10.25 -15.99 -8.32
N LEU A 123 -9.01 -15.81 -7.86
CA LEU A 123 -7.78 -15.84 -8.67
C LEU A 123 -6.63 -16.44 -7.84
N ASP A 124 -5.79 -17.27 -8.46
CA ASP A 124 -4.50 -17.68 -7.88
C ASP A 124 -3.59 -16.45 -7.77
N THR A 125 -3.30 -16.04 -6.54
CA THR A 125 -2.44 -14.87 -6.23
C THR A 125 -0.99 -15.27 -5.95
N SER A 126 -0.63 -16.54 -6.13
CA SER A 126 0.74 -17.03 -5.95
C SER A 126 1.79 -16.25 -6.76
N PRO A 127 1.54 -15.81 -8.02
CA PRO A 127 2.48 -14.96 -8.76
C PRO A 127 2.73 -13.62 -8.07
N LEU A 128 1.67 -12.96 -7.61
CA LEU A 128 1.78 -11.69 -6.88
C LEU A 128 2.54 -11.89 -5.56
N ARG A 129 2.26 -12.97 -4.82
CA ARG A 129 2.98 -13.29 -3.58
C ARG A 129 4.48 -13.41 -3.83
N ARG A 130 4.89 -14.23 -4.80
CA ARG A 130 6.32 -14.40 -5.15
C ARG A 130 6.94 -13.08 -5.58
N PHE A 131 6.25 -12.29 -6.39
CA PHE A 131 6.73 -10.98 -6.81
C PHE A 131 6.99 -10.07 -5.60
N LEU A 132 6.05 -10.01 -4.64
CA LEU A 132 6.20 -9.23 -3.42
C LEU A 132 7.35 -9.73 -2.54
N GLU A 133 7.53 -11.05 -2.40
CA GLU A 133 8.65 -11.63 -1.66
C GLU A 133 10.01 -11.25 -2.27
N HIS A 134 10.13 -11.27 -3.59
CA HIS A 134 11.37 -10.83 -4.26
C HIS A 134 11.60 -9.33 -4.13
N ALA A 135 10.53 -8.53 -4.20
CA ALA A 135 10.59 -7.08 -4.14
C ALA A 135 10.91 -6.53 -2.75
N LEU A 136 10.25 -7.08 -1.73
CA LEU A 136 10.29 -6.58 -0.36
C LEU A 136 11.28 -7.36 0.53
N GLN A 137 11.71 -8.55 0.07
CA GLN A 137 12.68 -9.41 0.75
C GLN A 137 12.36 -9.59 2.25
N PRO A 138 11.16 -10.08 2.60
CA PRO A 138 10.82 -10.34 3.99
C PRO A 138 11.74 -11.43 4.57
N THR A 139 11.87 -11.46 5.90
CA THR A 139 12.51 -12.57 6.61
C THR A 139 11.69 -13.84 6.49
N ASP A 140 12.24 -14.97 6.94
CA ASP A 140 11.53 -16.26 7.00
C ASP A 140 10.23 -16.19 7.81
N ASN A 141 10.15 -15.26 8.78
CA ASN A 141 8.96 -15.01 9.60
C ASN A 141 7.98 -14.01 8.95
N GLY A 142 8.27 -13.52 7.73
CA GLY A 142 7.43 -12.57 7.00
C GLY A 142 7.62 -11.11 7.39
N GLU A 143 8.68 -10.78 8.13
CA GLU A 143 8.92 -9.41 8.61
C GLU A 143 9.74 -8.58 7.63
N PHE A 144 9.37 -7.31 7.49
CA PHE A 144 10.14 -6.33 6.73
C PHE A 144 11.06 -5.55 7.68
N VAL A 145 12.25 -6.10 7.96
CA VAL A 145 13.21 -5.55 8.94
C VAL A 145 13.55 -4.07 8.68
N GLY A 146 13.55 -3.66 7.41
CA GLY A 146 13.79 -2.28 7.01
C GLY A 146 12.80 -1.26 7.60
N ILE A 147 11.53 -1.64 7.78
CA ILE A 147 10.49 -0.77 8.37
C ILE A 147 10.85 -0.46 9.82
N ALA A 148 11.12 -1.50 10.62
CA ALA A 148 11.51 -1.35 12.01
C ALA A 148 12.81 -0.54 12.15
N ARG A 149 13.80 -0.77 11.28
CA ARG A 149 15.05 0.00 11.25
C ARG A 149 14.83 1.48 10.94
N ASN A 150 13.95 1.80 10.00
CA ASN A 150 13.63 3.18 9.65
C ASN A 150 12.87 3.90 10.75
N ILE A 151 12.01 3.18 11.49
CA ILE A 151 11.34 3.72 12.68
C ILE A 151 12.34 4.00 13.81
N ALA A 152 13.18 3.03 14.14
CA ALA A 152 14.20 3.19 15.18
C ALA A 152 15.20 4.32 14.87
N ALA A 153 15.48 4.57 13.58
CA ALA A 153 16.36 5.64 13.13
C ALA A 153 15.65 6.99 12.90
N CYS A 154 14.39 7.15 13.29
CA CYS A 154 13.57 8.35 13.08
C CYS A 154 13.48 8.81 11.61
N ARG A 155 13.71 7.90 10.64
CA ARG A 155 13.52 8.17 9.20
C ARG A 155 12.09 7.95 8.76
N LEU A 156 11.37 7.07 9.46
CA LEU A 156 9.95 6.79 9.28
C LEU A 156 9.27 6.93 10.64
N ARG A 157 8.23 7.74 10.72
CA ARG A 157 7.38 7.84 11.90
C ARG A 157 6.30 6.77 11.89
N ALA A 158 5.68 6.53 10.74
CA ALA A 158 4.57 5.59 10.62
C ALA A 158 4.42 5.00 9.21
N LEU A 159 4.08 3.71 9.14
CA LEU A 159 3.49 3.05 7.98
C LEU A 159 2.06 2.60 8.32
N ALA A 160 1.12 2.87 7.41
CA ALA A 160 -0.23 2.32 7.49
C ALA A 160 -0.64 1.62 6.17
N ILE A 161 -1.07 0.37 6.25
CA ILE A 161 -1.57 -0.39 5.10
C ILE A 161 -3.05 -0.71 5.28
N THR A 162 -3.88 -0.31 4.32
CA THR A 162 -5.33 -0.58 4.37
C THR A 162 -5.69 -1.82 3.56
N THR A 163 -6.45 -2.71 4.20
CA THR A 163 -6.99 -3.94 3.60
C THR A 163 -8.49 -4.04 3.86
N SER A 164 -9.20 -4.83 3.05
CA SER A 164 -10.62 -5.12 3.26
C SER A 164 -10.78 -6.56 3.76
N SER A 165 -11.53 -6.73 4.86
CA SER A 165 -11.88 -8.05 5.37
C SER A 165 -13.14 -8.56 4.69
N TYR A 166 -13.03 -9.64 3.92
CA TYR A 166 -14.19 -10.28 3.28
C TYR A 166 -15.12 -10.99 4.26
N THR A 167 -14.64 -11.33 5.45
CA THR A 167 -15.46 -11.99 6.48
C THR A 167 -16.31 -11.00 7.26
N THR A 168 -15.79 -9.79 7.51
CA THR A 168 -16.48 -8.78 8.33
C THR A 168 -17.03 -7.61 7.53
N GLY A 169 -16.67 -7.47 6.25
CA GLY A 169 -17.02 -6.31 5.43
C GLY A 169 -16.33 -5.01 5.86
N ARG A 170 -15.47 -5.05 6.88
CA ARG A 170 -14.81 -3.87 7.46
C ARG A 170 -13.40 -3.70 6.89
N SER A 171 -12.94 -2.47 6.83
CA SER A 171 -11.54 -2.19 6.50
C SER A 171 -10.65 -2.39 7.73
N VAL A 172 -9.49 -3.03 7.54
CA VAL A 172 -8.45 -3.17 8.57
C VAL A 172 -7.23 -2.38 8.12
N VAL A 173 -6.82 -1.42 8.94
CA VAL A 173 -5.61 -0.61 8.74
C VAL A 173 -4.50 -1.18 9.61
N TRP A 174 -3.51 -1.82 9.00
CA TRP A 174 -2.33 -2.35 9.67
C TRP A 174 -1.34 -1.23 9.88
N VAL A 175 -0.88 -1.00 11.10
CA VAL A 175 -0.08 0.19 11.42
C VAL A 175 1.17 -0.18 12.20
N GLN A 176 2.31 0.40 11.82
CA GLN A 176 3.58 0.31 12.53
C GLN A 176 4.18 1.71 12.66
N GLY A 177 4.55 2.14 13.87
CA GLY A 177 5.07 3.49 14.10
C GLY A 177 5.12 3.85 15.60
N THR A 178 5.68 5.03 15.89
CA THR A 178 5.78 5.58 17.25
C THR A 178 4.51 6.33 17.66
N ASP A 179 4.10 6.19 18.92
CA ASP A 179 2.99 6.95 19.53
C ASP A 179 1.63 6.87 18.80
N ILE A 180 1.37 5.74 18.15
CA ILE A 180 0.09 5.48 17.50
C ILE A 180 -0.79 4.71 18.47
N GLU A 181 -2.07 5.03 18.63
CA GLU A 181 -3.01 4.18 19.38
C GLU A 181 -3.92 3.39 18.43
N ASN A 182 -4.37 2.21 18.88
CA ASN A 182 -5.38 1.48 18.13
C ASN A 182 -6.72 2.22 18.23
N TRP A 183 -7.44 2.32 17.12
CA TRP A 183 -8.74 2.95 17.06
C TRP A 183 -9.76 2.07 16.32
N GLU A 184 -11.03 2.28 16.66
CA GLU A 184 -12.16 1.60 16.03
C GLU A 184 -13.22 2.62 15.58
N ARG A 185 -13.74 2.44 14.37
CA ARG A 185 -14.85 3.20 13.78
C ARG A 185 -15.85 2.19 13.19
N GLN A 186 -17.04 2.66 12.84
CA GLN A 186 -18.14 1.82 12.32
C GLN A 186 -17.68 0.81 11.24
N ASN A 187 -17.03 1.30 10.18
CA ASN A 187 -16.64 0.46 9.03
C ASN A 187 -15.13 0.21 8.90
N ARG A 188 -14.32 0.63 9.88
CA ARG A 188 -12.86 0.47 9.84
C ARG A 188 -12.24 0.39 11.24
N ARG A 189 -11.17 -0.37 11.39
CA ARG A 189 -10.36 -0.45 12.61
C ARG A 189 -8.87 -0.44 12.28
N SER A 190 -8.05 0.05 13.19
CA SER A 190 -6.59 -0.14 13.09
C SER A 190 -6.13 -1.39 13.86
N ARG A 191 -4.99 -1.92 13.45
CA ARG A 191 -4.29 -2.99 14.14
C ARG A 191 -2.79 -2.72 14.07
N LYS A 192 -2.18 -2.52 15.24
CA LYS A 192 -0.72 -2.48 15.36
C LYS A 192 -0.08 -3.81 14.94
N THR A 193 1.06 -3.72 14.29
CA THR A 193 1.92 -4.83 13.84
C THR A 193 3.35 -4.59 14.28
#